data_AF-X1GF00-F1
#
_entry.id   AF-X1GF00-F1
#
_cell.length_a   1.000
_cell.length_b   1.000
_cell.length_c   1.000
_cell.angle_alpha   90.00
_cell.angle_beta   90.00
_cell.angle_gamma   90.00
#
_symmetry.space_group_name_H-M   'P 1'
#
loop_
_entity.id
_entity.type
_entity.pdbx_description
1 polymer ?
#
loop_
_entity_poly.entity_id
_entity_poly.type
_entity_poly.pdbx_seq_one_letter_code
_entity_poly.pdbx_strand_id
1 'polypeptide(L)'
;TWDDNTLPQETDATLAPSDATFTYTITSNPDYIYDVDVTGRAGREIRKVSCTFVLVGLFRNAVYAQDSLVLENAFLVDAYSSEQGPYGGVNALQPTSVATGDPNALAMGSGTVYGEFLVDYGRELPAISPPTESPFDVSKGTIDLDSNSVPLVLGPADSGQYDSIELLEGGKLIIDGEVTLYVPGEMKLKQFSELEILPDSSLTLYLGGDMNLRNASAVNALTQIPRDCQIYGVGEEGQSFLFEQSSVFYGTIYAPDADITLNNAAELYGAIIANNTEIA
;
A
#
# COMPACT_ATOMS: atom_id res chain seq x y z
N THR A 1 -12.28 20.09 -0.94
CA THR A 1 -11.18 19.75 -0.03
C THR A 1 -11.77 19.57 1.35
N TRP A 2 -11.57 18.41 1.97
CA TRP A 2 -11.98 18.15 3.35
C TRP A 2 -11.03 18.90 4.28
N ASP A 3 -11.56 19.58 5.29
CA ASP A 3 -10.79 20.32 6.29
C ASP A 3 -11.43 20.09 7.65
N ASP A 4 -10.67 19.47 8.57
CA ASP A 4 -11.15 19.14 9.90
C ASP A 4 -11.48 20.38 10.75
N ASN A 5 -11.05 21.57 10.31
CA ASN A 5 -11.44 22.84 10.94
C ASN A 5 -12.79 23.38 10.45
N THR A 6 -13.34 22.82 9.36
CA THR A 6 -14.59 23.26 8.73
C THR A 6 -15.50 22.08 8.39
N LEU A 7 -15.76 21.23 9.39
CA LEU A 7 -16.65 20.08 9.22
C LEU A 7 -18.07 20.50 8.84
N PRO A 8 -18.72 19.78 7.90
CA PRO A 8 -20.10 20.05 7.52
C PRO A 8 -21.04 20.02 8.71
N GLN A 9 -21.99 20.95 8.74
CA GLN A 9 -23.08 21.00 9.70
C GLN A 9 -24.29 21.66 9.04
N GLU A 10 -25.48 21.29 9.46
CA GLU A 10 -26.72 21.97 9.06
C GLU A 10 -27.62 22.18 10.26
N THR A 11 -28.40 23.26 10.24
CA THR A 11 -29.37 23.56 11.28
C THR A 11 -30.74 23.84 10.66
N ASP A 12 -31.74 23.08 11.08
CA ASP A 12 -33.14 23.19 10.64
C ASP A 12 -33.31 23.17 9.10
N ALA A 13 -32.44 22.43 8.40
CA ALA A 13 -32.53 22.22 6.97
C ALA A 13 -33.83 21.47 6.61
N THR A 14 -34.48 21.86 5.52
CA THR A 14 -35.79 21.30 5.13
C THR A 14 -35.62 20.03 4.30
N LEU A 15 -36.41 19.00 4.61
CA LEU A 15 -36.49 17.76 3.85
C LEU A 15 -37.60 17.86 2.81
N ALA A 16 -37.28 18.43 1.64
CA ALA A 16 -38.23 18.51 0.54
C ALA A 16 -38.65 17.10 0.05
N PRO A 17 -39.94 16.86 -0.26
CA PRO A 17 -41.05 17.82 -0.37
C PRO A 17 -41.94 17.93 0.90
N SER A 18 -41.41 17.66 2.10
CA SER A 18 -42.17 17.71 3.37
C SER A 18 -41.90 18.97 4.19
N ASP A 19 -42.68 19.17 5.26
CA ASP A 19 -42.44 20.19 6.30
C ASP A 19 -41.47 19.74 7.39
N ALA A 20 -40.84 18.56 7.23
CA ALA A 20 -39.84 18.07 8.16
C ALA A 20 -38.54 18.85 8.06
N THR A 21 -37.87 19.01 9.19
CA THR A 21 -36.53 19.61 9.27
C THR A 21 -35.52 18.64 9.87
N PHE A 22 -34.24 18.87 9.60
CA PHE A 22 -33.15 18.17 10.24
C PHE A 22 -32.02 19.13 10.60
N THR A 23 -31.35 18.81 11.69
CA THR A 23 -30.10 19.42 12.13
C THR A 23 -29.09 18.30 12.22
N TYR A 24 -27.89 18.49 11.68
CA TYR A 24 -26.79 17.56 11.92
C TYR A 24 -25.52 18.30 12.28
N THR A 25 -24.71 17.62 13.09
CA THR A 25 -23.39 18.07 13.48
C THR A 25 -22.42 16.91 13.30
N ILE A 26 -21.26 17.21 12.71
CA ILE A 26 -20.14 16.27 12.61
C ILE A 26 -19.07 16.75 13.59
N THR A 27 -18.65 15.86 14.49
CA THR A 27 -17.60 16.15 15.48
C THR A 27 -16.39 15.29 15.17
N SER A 28 -15.24 15.93 14.96
CA SER A 28 -13.97 15.22 14.86
C SER A 28 -13.48 14.84 16.26
N ASN A 29 -12.99 13.62 16.39
CA ASN A 29 -12.30 13.08 17.56
C ASN A 29 -10.86 12.74 17.17
N PRO A 30 -9.97 12.48 18.14
CA PRO A 30 -8.66 11.89 17.86
C PRO A 30 -8.76 10.63 16.98
N ASP A 31 -7.66 10.30 16.29
CA ASP A 31 -7.55 9.10 15.46
C ASP A 31 -8.51 9.06 14.25
N TYR A 32 -8.85 10.24 13.73
CA TYR A 32 -9.71 10.42 12.56
C TYR A 32 -11.09 9.77 12.70
N ILE A 33 -11.63 9.78 13.91
CA ILE A 33 -12.98 9.33 14.22
C ILE A 33 -13.93 10.54 14.07
N TYR A 34 -15.07 10.36 13.40
CA TYR A 34 -16.08 11.40 13.18
C TYR A 34 -17.43 10.93 13.69
N ASP A 35 -17.93 11.55 14.74
CA ASP A 35 -19.27 11.32 15.24
C ASP A 35 -20.27 12.21 14.50
N VAL A 36 -21.31 11.60 13.94
CA VAL A 36 -22.40 12.31 13.26
C VAL A 36 -23.67 12.14 14.07
N ASP A 37 -24.16 13.27 14.58
CA ASP A 37 -25.42 13.36 15.28
C ASP A 37 -26.44 14.06 14.39
N VAL A 38 -27.57 13.39 14.14
CA VAL A 38 -28.68 13.93 13.34
C VAL A 38 -29.94 14.00 14.20
N THR A 39 -30.56 15.17 14.27
CA THR A 39 -31.89 15.37 14.88
C THR A 39 -32.89 15.77 13.82
N GLY A 40 -33.84 14.88 13.52
CA GLY A 40 -34.96 15.14 12.62
C GLY A 40 -36.21 15.56 13.39
N ARG A 41 -37.01 16.46 12.81
CA ARG A 41 -38.29 16.93 13.34
C ARG A 41 -39.37 16.87 12.25
N ALA A 42 -40.53 16.33 12.59
CA ALA A 42 -41.71 16.35 11.73
C ALA A 42 -42.95 16.63 12.60
N GLY A 43 -43.51 17.84 12.49
CA GLY A 43 -44.57 18.30 13.39
C GLY A 43 -44.13 18.31 14.85
N ARG A 44 -44.72 17.43 15.68
CA ARG A 44 -44.40 17.29 17.11
C ARG A 44 -43.38 16.18 17.39
N GLU A 45 -43.10 15.34 16.41
CA GLU A 45 -42.20 14.19 16.57
C GLU A 45 -40.76 14.64 16.37
N ILE A 46 -39.88 14.16 17.25
CA ILE A 46 -38.43 14.39 17.19
C ILE A 46 -37.73 13.04 17.26
N ARG A 47 -36.78 12.81 16.36
CA ARG A 47 -35.92 11.61 16.36
C ARG A 47 -34.46 12.03 16.32
N LYS A 48 -33.64 11.33 17.10
CA LYS A 48 -32.17 11.44 17.06
C LYS A 48 -31.59 10.14 16.52
N VAL A 49 -30.65 10.26 15.59
CA VAL A 49 -29.84 9.16 15.07
C VAL A 49 -28.38 9.57 15.23
N SER A 50 -27.54 8.63 15.63
CA SER A 50 -26.10 8.85 15.79
C SER A 50 -25.34 7.74 15.07
N CYS A 51 -24.24 8.08 14.41
CA CYS A 51 -23.28 7.12 13.87
C CYS A 51 -21.86 7.65 14.03
N THR A 52 -20.89 6.74 13.97
CA THR A 52 -19.46 7.06 14.04
C THR A 52 -18.81 6.56 12.75
N PHE A 53 -18.11 7.45 12.07
CA PHE A 53 -17.22 7.11 10.96
C PHE A 53 -15.79 7.09 11.48
N VAL A 54 -14.95 6.28 10.86
CA VAL A 54 -13.50 6.33 11.07
C VAL A 54 -12.89 6.52 9.69
N LEU A 55 -12.02 7.51 9.52
CA LEU A 55 -11.21 7.58 8.31
C LEU A 55 -10.18 6.48 8.42
N VAL A 56 -10.44 5.40 7.71
CA VAL A 56 -9.52 4.29 7.67
C VAL A 56 -8.66 4.43 6.41
N GLY A 57 -7.35 4.61 6.61
CA GLY A 57 -6.40 4.66 5.52
C GLY A 57 -6.44 3.38 4.67
N LEU A 58 -5.96 3.48 3.44
CA LEU A 58 -5.90 2.35 2.52
C LEU A 58 -5.10 1.18 3.15
N PHE A 59 -3.95 1.47 3.74
CA PHE A 59 -3.12 0.47 4.43
C PHE A 59 -3.46 0.31 5.92
N ARG A 60 -4.68 -0.12 6.21
CA ARG A 60 -5.14 -0.38 7.59
C ARG A 60 -4.72 -1.74 8.15
N ASN A 61 -4.45 -2.67 7.26
CA ASN A 61 -3.97 -4.01 7.56
C ASN A 61 -2.54 -4.11 7.03
N ALA A 62 -1.68 -4.88 7.70
CA ALA A 62 -0.35 -5.20 7.16
C ALA A 62 -0.49 -5.98 5.84
N VAL A 63 -1.47 -6.88 5.77
CA VAL A 63 -1.79 -7.64 4.56
C VAL A 63 -3.30 -7.64 4.37
N TYR A 64 -3.74 -7.29 3.15
CA TYR A 64 -5.10 -7.49 2.70
C TYR A 64 -5.10 -8.14 1.31
N ALA A 65 -5.74 -9.30 1.19
CA ALA A 65 -5.94 -9.98 -0.09
C ALA A 65 -7.44 -10.03 -0.42
N GLN A 66 -7.83 -9.64 -1.63
CA GLN A 66 -9.23 -9.63 -2.05
C GLN A 66 -9.81 -11.05 -2.11
N ASP A 67 -9.13 -11.93 -2.85
CA ASP A 67 -9.67 -13.22 -3.27
C ASP A 67 -9.11 -14.37 -2.44
N SER A 68 -7.79 -14.47 -2.26
CA SER A 68 -7.18 -15.57 -1.51
C SER A 68 -6.02 -15.12 -0.64
N LEU A 69 -5.99 -15.63 0.59
CA LEU A 69 -4.89 -15.42 1.51
C LEU A 69 -4.37 -16.77 2.00
N VAL A 70 -3.14 -17.09 1.58
CA VAL A 70 -2.42 -18.30 1.97
C VAL A 70 -1.24 -17.89 2.84
N LEU A 71 -1.25 -18.32 4.09
CA LEU A 71 -0.13 -18.21 4.99
C LEU A 71 0.37 -19.62 5.25
N GLU A 72 1.54 -20.00 4.75
CA GLU A 72 2.03 -21.37 4.90
C GLU A 72 2.60 -21.62 6.31
N ASN A 73 3.74 -22.29 6.42
CA ASN A 73 4.35 -22.61 7.70
C ASN A 73 5.45 -21.59 8.02
N ALA A 74 5.66 -21.33 9.31
CA ALA A 74 6.70 -20.46 9.82
C ALA A 74 6.65 -18.98 9.36
N PHE A 75 5.52 -18.51 8.84
CA PHE A 75 5.32 -17.09 8.60
C PHE A 75 5.32 -16.30 9.92
N LEU A 76 5.72 -15.04 9.84
CA LEU A 76 5.58 -14.04 10.89
C LEU A 76 4.95 -12.79 10.28
N VAL A 77 3.85 -12.32 10.87
CA VAL A 77 3.27 -11.01 10.55
C VAL A 77 3.08 -10.24 11.84
N ASP A 78 3.64 -9.03 11.89
CA ASP A 78 3.52 -8.11 13.01
C ASP A 78 3.55 -6.66 12.53
N ALA A 79 3.63 -5.71 13.46
CA ALA A 79 3.84 -4.30 13.18
C ALA A 79 5.10 -3.76 13.85
N TYR A 80 5.55 -2.65 13.29
CA TYR A 80 6.52 -1.74 13.88
C TYR A 80 6.22 -0.31 13.40
N SER A 81 6.82 0.69 14.04
CA SER A 81 6.79 2.07 13.54
C SER A 81 8.17 2.46 13.02
N SER A 82 8.26 2.80 11.74
CA SER A 82 9.52 3.32 11.16
C SER A 82 9.92 4.68 11.75
N GLU A 83 8.98 5.42 12.34
CA GLU A 83 9.28 6.66 13.08
C GLU A 83 10.03 6.40 14.39
N GLN A 84 9.90 5.20 14.95
CA GLN A 84 10.65 4.74 16.13
C GLN A 84 11.99 4.10 15.76
N GLY A 85 12.33 4.06 14.47
CA GLY A 85 13.55 3.49 13.92
C GLY A 85 13.33 2.11 13.25
N PRO A 86 14.43 1.38 12.98
CA PRO A 86 14.37 0.06 12.35
C PRO A 86 13.55 -0.96 13.15
N TYR A 87 13.09 -1.99 12.45
CA TYR A 87 12.45 -3.15 13.06
C TYR A 87 13.43 -3.87 14.02
N GLY A 88 12.96 -4.18 15.23
CA GLY A 88 13.75 -4.93 16.22
C GLY A 88 13.53 -4.48 17.67
N GLY A 89 13.99 -5.30 18.61
CA GLY A 89 13.91 -4.99 20.04
C GLY A 89 12.47 -4.73 20.50
N VAL A 90 12.22 -3.54 21.04
CA VAL A 90 10.89 -3.11 21.50
C VAL A 90 9.98 -2.62 20.36
N ASN A 91 10.53 -2.34 19.18
CA ASN A 91 9.78 -1.89 17.99
C ASN A 91 9.23 -3.08 17.18
N ALA A 92 9.67 -4.31 17.45
CA ALA A 92 9.15 -5.51 16.83
C ALA A 92 7.91 -6.05 17.57
N LEU A 93 7.22 -7.02 16.95
CA LEU A 93 6.13 -7.80 17.52
C LEU A 93 4.95 -6.94 18.01
N GLN A 94 4.74 -5.77 17.40
CA GLN A 94 3.57 -4.95 17.72
C GLN A 94 2.31 -5.54 17.07
N PRO A 95 1.12 -5.36 17.66
CA PRO A 95 -0.12 -5.83 17.08
C PRO A 95 -0.40 -5.20 15.71
N THR A 96 -0.81 -6.03 14.75
CA THR A 96 -1.29 -5.63 13.42
C THR A 96 -2.52 -6.46 13.03
N SER A 97 -3.11 -6.17 11.88
CA SER A 97 -4.15 -7.00 11.30
C SER A 97 -3.75 -7.57 9.95
N VAL A 98 -4.21 -8.79 9.72
CA VAL A 98 -4.21 -9.46 8.41
C VAL A 98 -5.66 -9.69 8.02
N ALA A 99 -6.01 -9.42 6.78
CA ALA A 99 -7.40 -9.48 6.34
C ALA A 99 -7.57 -10.11 4.97
N THR A 100 -8.75 -10.67 4.72
CA THR A 100 -9.17 -11.15 3.40
C THR A 100 -10.57 -10.67 3.06
N GLY A 101 -10.83 -10.46 1.76
CA GLY A 101 -12.16 -10.19 1.22
C GLY A 101 -13.05 -11.43 1.15
N ASP A 102 -12.49 -12.63 0.99
CA ASP A 102 -13.24 -13.90 0.95
C ASP A 102 -12.94 -14.80 2.18
N PRO A 103 -13.90 -14.98 3.11
CA PRO A 103 -13.71 -15.85 4.26
C PRO A 103 -13.47 -17.33 3.92
N ASN A 104 -13.79 -17.78 2.70
CA ASN A 104 -13.66 -19.18 2.30
C ASN A 104 -12.32 -19.50 1.64
N ALA A 105 -11.52 -18.49 1.32
CA ALA A 105 -10.25 -18.60 0.61
C ALA A 105 -9.04 -18.30 1.51
N LEU A 106 -9.20 -18.60 2.81
CA LEU A 106 -8.14 -18.53 3.80
C LEU A 106 -7.53 -19.92 4.02
N ALA A 107 -6.23 -20.05 3.80
CA ALA A 107 -5.44 -21.19 4.26
C ALA A 107 -4.32 -20.70 5.18
N MET A 108 -4.22 -21.29 6.37
CA MET A 108 -3.20 -20.91 7.35
C MET A 108 -2.51 -22.15 7.93
N GLY A 109 -1.19 -22.22 7.75
CA GLY A 109 -0.30 -23.22 8.35
C GLY A 109 0.20 -22.80 9.73
N SER A 110 1.34 -23.35 10.15
CA SER A 110 1.91 -23.11 11.48
C SER A 110 2.83 -21.88 11.49
N GLY A 111 2.27 -20.67 11.54
CA GLY A 111 3.01 -19.41 11.73
C GLY A 111 2.38 -18.53 12.81
N THR A 112 2.79 -17.25 12.89
CA THR A 112 2.30 -16.31 13.91
C THR A 112 1.87 -14.98 13.29
N VAL A 113 0.64 -14.57 13.58
CA VAL A 113 0.20 -13.17 13.44
C VAL A 113 0.19 -12.55 14.83
N TYR A 114 0.97 -11.49 15.03
CA TYR A 114 0.88 -10.66 16.22
C TYR A 114 -0.26 -9.66 16.01
N GLY A 115 -1.44 -9.98 16.54
CA GLY A 115 -2.63 -9.16 16.45
C GLY A 115 -3.83 -9.97 15.97
N GLU A 116 -4.59 -9.44 15.01
CA GLU A 116 -5.88 -10.00 14.63
C GLU A 116 -5.93 -10.46 13.18
N PHE A 117 -6.74 -11.51 12.96
CA PHE A 117 -7.18 -11.89 11.63
C PHE A 117 -8.60 -11.37 11.41
N LEU A 118 -8.83 -10.71 10.29
CA LEU A 118 -10.10 -10.08 9.96
C LEU A 118 -10.66 -10.64 8.64
N VAL A 119 -11.97 -10.67 8.53
CA VAL A 119 -12.66 -10.81 7.25
C VAL A 119 -13.25 -9.46 6.93
N ASP A 120 -12.77 -8.85 5.86
CA ASP A 120 -13.08 -7.48 5.46
C ASP A 120 -13.85 -7.51 4.13
N TYR A 121 -14.96 -8.23 4.19
CA TYR A 121 -15.82 -8.55 3.05
C TYR A 121 -16.46 -7.29 2.45
N GLY A 122 -16.46 -7.20 1.11
CA GLY A 122 -17.11 -6.12 0.38
C GLY A 122 -16.37 -4.79 0.46
N ARG A 123 -15.09 -4.81 0.83
CA ARG A 123 -14.24 -3.63 0.76
C ARG A 123 -14.06 -3.21 -0.69
N GLU A 124 -14.50 -1.99 -1.01
CA GLU A 124 -14.21 -1.38 -2.30
C GLU A 124 -12.75 -0.89 -2.32
N LEU A 125 -12.00 -1.37 -3.30
CA LEU A 125 -10.65 -0.90 -3.59
C LEU A 125 -10.71 0.11 -4.75
N PRO A 126 -10.24 1.35 -4.55
CA PRO A 126 -10.18 2.33 -5.63
C PRO A 126 -9.35 1.81 -6.81
N ALA A 127 -9.86 1.93 -8.03
CA ALA A 127 -9.07 1.68 -9.21
C ALA A 127 -7.87 2.63 -9.26
N ILE A 128 -6.71 2.12 -9.66
CA ILE A 128 -5.49 2.90 -9.84
C ILE A 128 -5.14 2.92 -11.33
N SER A 129 -4.66 4.05 -11.83
CA SER A 129 -4.22 4.18 -13.22
C SER A 129 -2.90 4.93 -13.26
N PRO A 130 -1.98 4.56 -14.17
CA PRO A 130 -0.72 5.25 -14.30
C PRO A 130 -0.94 6.67 -14.83
N PRO A 131 0.00 7.61 -14.57
CA PRO A 131 -0.01 8.91 -15.22
C PRO A 131 0.16 8.76 -16.73
N THR A 132 -0.59 9.55 -17.50
CA THR A 132 -0.62 9.46 -18.98
C THR A 132 -0.11 10.71 -19.69
N GLU A 133 0.10 11.80 -18.94
CA GLU A 133 0.61 13.07 -19.49
C GLU A 133 2.14 13.10 -19.41
N SER A 134 2.76 14.04 -20.13
CA SER A 134 4.21 14.27 -20.02
C SER A 134 4.67 14.46 -18.57
N PRO A 135 5.76 13.80 -18.11
CA PRO A 135 6.76 13.05 -18.89
C PRO A 135 6.48 11.54 -19.08
N PHE A 136 5.23 11.10 -18.91
CA PHE A 136 4.82 9.68 -18.99
C PHE A 136 4.23 9.28 -20.35
N ASP A 137 4.17 10.21 -21.31
CA ASP A 137 3.67 9.98 -22.66
C ASP A 137 4.74 9.47 -23.63
N VAL A 138 6.02 9.51 -23.22
CA VAL A 138 7.16 9.06 -24.01
C VAL A 138 8.09 8.22 -23.13
N SER A 139 8.39 7.01 -23.59
CA SER A 139 9.35 6.13 -22.92
C SER A 139 10.77 6.70 -22.96
N LYS A 140 11.45 6.60 -21.82
CA LYS A 140 12.88 6.88 -21.62
C LYS A 140 13.77 5.66 -21.88
N GLY A 141 13.18 4.53 -22.31
CA GLY A 141 13.87 3.28 -22.58
C GLY A 141 13.89 2.33 -21.39
N THR A 142 14.78 1.34 -21.43
CA THR A 142 14.95 0.34 -20.36
C THR A 142 16.09 0.73 -19.42
N ILE A 143 15.90 0.54 -18.12
CA ILE A 143 16.98 0.54 -17.14
C ILE A 143 17.54 -0.87 -17.08
N ASP A 144 18.78 -1.06 -17.54
CA ASP A 144 19.49 -2.35 -17.52
C ASP A 144 20.85 -2.13 -16.86
N LEU A 145 21.01 -2.63 -15.63
CA LEU A 145 22.17 -2.37 -14.78
C LEU A 145 22.71 -3.69 -14.21
N ASP A 146 24.02 -3.89 -14.29
CA ASP A 146 24.75 -5.03 -13.72
C ASP A 146 25.87 -4.57 -12.77
N SER A 147 26.66 -5.50 -12.25
CA SER A 147 27.78 -5.24 -11.35
C SER A 147 28.91 -4.41 -11.98
N ASN A 148 28.95 -4.30 -13.31
CA ASN A 148 29.94 -3.49 -14.02
C ASN A 148 29.43 -2.08 -14.33
N SER A 149 28.12 -1.88 -14.20
CA SER A 149 27.46 -0.61 -14.42
C SER A 149 27.80 0.37 -13.30
N VAL A 150 27.98 1.64 -13.66
CA VAL A 150 27.98 2.70 -12.65
C VAL A 150 26.56 2.81 -12.09
N PRO A 151 26.37 2.92 -10.76
CA PRO A 151 25.03 3.10 -10.19
C PRO A 151 24.28 4.23 -10.88
N LEU A 152 23.06 3.96 -11.33
CA LEU A 152 22.20 4.97 -11.95
C LEU A 152 21.49 5.76 -10.86
N VAL A 153 21.61 7.09 -10.89
CA VAL A 153 20.88 7.99 -10.00
C VAL A 153 19.75 8.63 -10.79
N LEU A 154 18.51 8.49 -10.32
CA LEU A 154 17.35 9.19 -10.85
C LEU A 154 16.92 10.26 -9.87
N GLY A 155 16.82 11.50 -10.37
CA GLY A 155 16.22 12.62 -9.63
C GLY A 155 14.84 13.01 -10.16
N PRO A 156 14.23 14.09 -9.64
CA PRO A 156 12.87 14.47 -10.03
C PRO A 156 12.69 14.70 -11.53
N ALA A 157 13.72 15.22 -12.21
CA ALA A 157 13.74 15.43 -13.65
C ALA A 157 13.76 14.12 -14.48
N ASP A 158 14.13 13.00 -13.84
CA ASP A 158 14.17 11.69 -14.46
C ASP A 158 12.83 10.95 -14.36
N SER A 159 11.87 11.45 -13.58
CA SER A 159 10.48 10.96 -13.55
C SER A 159 9.91 10.84 -14.97
N GLY A 160 9.11 9.80 -15.20
CA GLY A 160 8.51 9.51 -16.50
C GLY A 160 8.31 8.02 -16.74
N GLN A 161 8.05 7.68 -18.00
CA GLN A 161 7.85 6.29 -18.41
C GLN A 161 9.18 5.61 -18.74
N TYR A 162 9.38 4.37 -18.28
CA TYR A 162 10.48 3.48 -18.68
C TYR A 162 9.91 2.16 -19.16
N ASP A 163 10.48 1.54 -20.19
CA ASP A 163 9.93 0.29 -20.75
C ASP A 163 9.96 -0.86 -19.74
N SER A 164 11.07 -1.00 -19.02
CA SER A 164 11.30 -2.01 -17.97
C SER A 164 12.45 -1.60 -17.05
N ILE A 165 12.55 -2.26 -15.89
CA ILE A 165 13.67 -2.11 -14.95
C ILE A 165 14.29 -3.50 -14.74
N GLU A 166 15.51 -3.68 -15.18
CA GLU A 166 16.27 -4.92 -15.02
C GLU A 166 17.59 -4.61 -14.27
N LEU A 167 17.59 -4.85 -12.97
CA LEU A 167 18.81 -4.86 -12.17
C LEU A 167 19.33 -6.29 -12.14
N LEU A 168 20.32 -6.57 -12.98
CA LEU A 168 21.06 -7.82 -13.05
C LEU A 168 21.96 -7.99 -11.81
N GLU A 169 22.85 -9.00 -11.82
CA GLU A 169 23.70 -9.29 -10.66
C GLU A 169 24.48 -8.05 -10.22
N GLY A 170 24.28 -7.61 -8.97
CA GLY A 170 24.94 -6.44 -8.38
C GLY A 170 24.55 -5.08 -8.98
N GLY A 171 23.54 -5.02 -9.86
CA GLY A 171 23.04 -3.77 -10.44
C GLY A 171 22.45 -2.85 -9.36
N LYS A 172 22.72 -1.54 -9.46
CA LYS A 172 22.31 -0.56 -8.44
C LYS A 172 21.60 0.65 -9.03
N LEU A 173 20.36 0.87 -8.60
CA LEU A 173 19.54 2.04 -8.91
C LEU A 173 19.36 2.88 -7.64
N ILE A 174 19.53 4.20 -7.74
CA ILE A 174 19.45 5.15 -6.63
C ILE A 174 18.40 6.21 -6.96
N ILE A 175 17.50 6.48 -6.02
CA ILE A 175 16.50 7.54 -6.09
C ILE A 175 16.95 8.71 -5.21
N ASP A 176 17.09 9.89 -5.81
CA ASP A 176 17.55 11.13 -5.17
C ASP A 176 16.53 12.26 -5.39
N GLY A 177 15.65 12.49 -4.42
CA GLY A 177 14.49 13.37 -4.48
C GLY A 177 13.17 12.63 -4.70
N GLU A 178 12.11 13.38 -5.01
CA GLU A 178 10.77 12.83 -5.29
C GLU A 178 10.69 12.36 -6.75
N VAL A 179 10.65 11.04 -6.95
CA VAL A 179 10.62 10.42 -8.28
C VAL A 179 9.34 9.63 -8.47
N THR A 180 8.69 9.84 -9.63
CA THR A 180 7.55 9.03 -10.06
C THR A 180 7.89 8.32 -11.36
N LEU A 181 7.78 7.00 -11.37
CA LEU A 181 8.05 6.14 -12.52
C LEU A 181 6.76 5.44 -12.96
N TYR A 182 6.57 5.34 -14.27
CA TYR A 182 5.62 4.40 -14.86
C TYR A 182 6.39 3.37 -15.69
N VAL A 183 6.21 2.09 -15.37
CA VAL A 183 6.89 0.98 -16.03
C VAL A 183 5.84 0.01 -16.55
N PRO A 184 5.39 0.11 -17.82
CA PRO A 184 4.44 -0.84 -18.39
C PRO A 184 4.98 -2.27 -18.47
N GLY A 185 6.30 -2.45 -18.58
CA GLY A 185 6.94 -3.76 -18.57
C GLY A 185 7.24 -4.26 -17.16
N GLU A 186 8.19 -5.19 -17.08
CA GLU A 186 8.54 -5.89 -15.85
C GLU A 186 9.60 -5.13 -15.03
N MET A 187 9.62 -5.41 -13.72
CA MET A 187 10.68 -5.02 -12.80
C MET A 187 11.37 -6.26 -12.25
N LYS A 188 12.67 -6.42 -12.52
CA LYS A 188 13.49 -7.55 -12.08
C LYS A 188 14.68 -7.06 -11.29
N LEU A 189 14.83 -7.60 -10.10
CA LEU A 189 16.01 -7.47 -9.27
C LEU A 189 16.61 -8.86 -9.07
N LYS A 190 17.82 -9.06 -9.61
CA LYS A 190 18.56 -10.30 -9.54
C LYS A 190 19.50 -10.30 -8.32
N GLN A 191 20.41 -11.25 -8.31
CA GLN A 191 21.29 -11.50 -7.18
C GLN A 191 22.06 -10.26 -6.74
N PHE A 192 21.94 -9.92 -5.45
CA PHE A 192 22.61 -8.77 -4.82
C PHE A 192 22.34 -7.41 -5.49
N SER A 193 21.28 -7.28 -6.30
CA SER A 193 20.91 -5.98 -6.86
C SER A 193 20.20 -5.11 -5.84
N GLU A 194 20.36 -3.80 -5.95
CA GLU A 194 19.85 -2.82 -4.98
C GLU A 194 19.08 -1.71 -5.67
N LEU A 195 17.87 -1.42 -5.19
CA LEU A 195 17.20 -0.14 -5.41
C LEU A 195 17.24 0.62 -4.09
N GLU A 196 18.02 1.69 -4.03
CA GLU A 196 18.12 2.55 -2.85
C GLU A 196 17.32 3.84 -3.02
N ILE A 197 16.71 4.29 -1.94
CA ILE A 197 16.12 5.62 -1.85
C ILE A 197 16.96 6.39 -0.84
N LEU A 198 17.46 7.56 -1.22
CA LEU A 198 18.27 8.39 -0.33
C LEU A 198 17.41 9.01 0.78
N PRO A 199 18.01 9.49 1.89
CA PRO A 199 17.30 10.29 2.87
C PRO A 199 16.58 11.48 2.21
N ASP A 200 15.40 11.83 2.72
CA ASP A 200 14.54 12.91 2.20
C ASP A 200 14.10 12.72 0.73
N SER A 201 14.17 11.50 0.20
CA SER A 201 13.75 11.12 -1.15
C SER A 201 12.56 10.17 -1.12
N SER A 202 11.84 10.01 -2.23
CA SER A 202 10.75 9.05 -2.33
C SER A 202 10.56 8.52 -3.75
N LEU A 203 10.07 7.29 -3.85
CA LEU A 203 9.71 6.63 -5.09
C LEU A 203 8.23 6.28 -5.10
N THR A 204 7.51 6.79 -6.09
CA THR A 204 6.21 6.24 -6.52
C THR A 204 6.39 5.49 -7.83
N LEU A 205 6.11 4.19 -7.84
CA LEU A 205 6.24 3.33 -9.01
C LEU A 205 4.87 2.79 -9.42
N TYR A 206 4.43 3.11 -10.63
CA TYR A 206 3.32 2.43 -11.30
C TYR A 206 3.89 1.32 -12.17
N LEU A 207 3.60 0.07 -11.86
CA LEU A 207 4.13 -1.10 -12.56
C LEU A 207 3.00 -1.84 -13.29
N GLY A 208 3.13 -1.96 -14.61
CA GLY A 208 2.18 -2.66 -15.48
C GLY A 208 2.51 -4.13 -15.70
N GLY A 209 3.78 -4.53 -15.59
CA GLY A 209 4.22 -5.92 -15.70
C GLY A 209 4.55 -6.57 -14.36
N ASP A 210 5.18 -7.74 -14.41
CA ASP A 210 5.53 -8.50 -13.20
C ASP A 210 6.67 -7.88 -12.41
N MET A 211 6.69 -8.13 -11.10
CA MET A 211 7.80 -7.80 -10.21
C MET A 211 8.49 -9.07 -9.73
N ASN A 212 9.82 -9.13 -9.82
CA ASN A 212 10.60 -10.27 -9.37
C ASN A 212 11.84 -9.82 -8.59
N LEU A 213 11.86 -10.05 -7.27
CA LEU A 213 13.01 -9.82 -6.40
C LEU A 213 13.63 -11.17 -6.02
N ARG A 214 14.92 -11.37 -6.32
CA ARG A 214 15.56 -12.69 -6.18
C ARG A 214 16.94 -12.59 -5.53
N ASN A 215 17.30 -13.64 -4.79
CA ASN A 215 18.66 -13.97 -4.39
C ASN A 215 19.35 -12.82 -3.62
N ALA A 216 18.79 -12.45 -2.47
CA ALA A 216 19.28 -11.36 -1.62
C ALA A 216 19.33 -9.99 -2.34
N SER A 217 18.38 -9.73 -3.26
CA SER A 217 18.12 -8.39 -3.75
C SER A 217 17.46 -7.52 -2.67
N ALA A 218 17.70 -6.22 -2.68
CA ALA A 218 17.15 -5.29 -1.70
C ALA A 218 16.47 -4.09 -2.37
N VAL A 219 15.30 -3.71 -1.86
CA VAL A 219 14.62 -2.45 -2.20
C VAL A 219 14.44 -1.62 -0.94
N ASN A 220 14.92 -0.39 -1.01
CA ASN A 220 14.82 0.63 0.03
C ASN A 220 15.40 0.20 1.40
N ALA A 221 16.41 -0.67 1.38
CA ALA A 221 17.09 -1.13 2.59
C ALA A 221 18.05 -0.10 3.20
N LEU A 222 18.30 1.02 2.51
CA LEU A 222 19.17 2.11 2.97
C LEU A 222 18.49 2.93 4.07
N THR A 223 17.29 3.45 3.84
CA THR A 223 16.55 4.26 4.83
C THR A 223 15.65 3.39 5.71
N GLN A 224 15.16 2.26 5.18
CA GLN A 224 14.24 1.35 5.87
C GLN A 224 12.91 2.03 6.27
N ILE A 225 12.52 3.08 5.52
CA ILE A 225 11.28 3.81 5.72
C ILE A 225 10.29 3.38 4.62
N PRO A 226 9.30 2.52 4.92
CA PRO A 226 8.40 1.99 3.90
C PRO A 226 7.57 3.06 3.19
N ARG A 227 7.18 4.15 3.86
CA ARG A 227 6.34 5.19 3.25
C ARG A 227 7.02 5.91 2.08
N ASP A 228 8.35 5.86 2.01
CA ASP A 228 9.15 6.51 0.99
C ASP A 228 9.22 5.66 -0.30
N CYS A 229 8.73 4.41 -0.28
CA CYS A 229 8.58 3.54 -1.44
C CYS A 229 7.14 3.07 -1.59
N GLN A 230 6.46 3.52 -2.65
CA GLN A 230 5.09 3.13 -2.98
C GLN A 230 5.05 2.47 -4.34
N ILE A 231 4.51 1.24 -4.40
CA ILE A 231 4.31 0.51 -5.64
C ILE A 231 2.81 0.36 -5.88
N TYR A 232 2.38 0.79 -7.06
CA TYR A 232 1.04 0.61 -7.59
C TYR A 232 1.10 -0.42 -8.72
N GLY A 233 0.49 -1.59 -8.51
CA GLY A 233 0.24 -2.55 -9.59
C GLY A 233 -0.91 -2.03 -10.45
N VAL A 234 -0.61 -1.72 -11.71
CA VAL A 234 -1.55 -1.25 -12.73
C VAL A 234 -1.67 -2.22 -13.90
N GLY A 235 -1.15 -3.43 -13.73
CA GLY A 235 -1.28 -4.51 -14.71
C GLY A 235 -2.70 -5.07 -14.75
N GLU A 236 -2.96 -5.92 -15.73
CA GLU A 236 -4.22 -6.68 -15.80
C GLU A 236 -4.22 -7.84 -14.79
N GLU A 237 -5.39 -8.48 -14.62
CA GLU A 237 -5.55 -9.68 -13.78
C GLU A 237 -4.49 -10.74 -14.13
N GLY A 238 -3.80 -11.24 -13.11
CA GLY A 238 -2.71 -12.21 -13.24
C GLY A 238 -1.30 -11.59 -13.26
N GLN A 239 -1.17 -10.27 -13.06
CA GLN A 239 0.10 -9.64 -12.71
C GLN A 239 0.70 -10.33 -11.48
N SER A 240 2.00 -10.66 -11.50
CA SER A 240 2.65 -11.43 -10.45
C SER A 240 3.79 -10.65 -9.79
N PHE A 241 3.72 -10.46 -8.47
CA PHE A 241 4.83 -9.91 -7.67
C PHE A 241 5.44 -11.00 -6.78
N LEU A 242 6.64 -11.43 -7.15
CA LEU A 242 7.34 -12.55 -6.55
C LEU A 242 8.60 -12.07 -5.80
N PHE A 243 8.67 -12.42 -4.52
CA PHE A 243 9.81 -12.16 -3.63
C PHE A 243 10.43 -13.50 -3.23
N GLU A 244 11.71 -13.73 -3.54
CA GLU A 244 12.37 -15.02 -3.31
C GLU A 244 13.76 -14.88 -2.68
N GLN A 245 14.15 -15.94 -1.96
CA GLN A 245 15.53 -16.24 -1.57
C GLN A 245 16.17 -15.09 -0.79
N SER A 246 15.59 -14.78 0.36
CA SER A 246 16.06 -13.73 1.27
C SER A 246 16.12 -12.33 0.66
N SER A 247 15.27 -12.06 -0.34
CA SER A 247 15.05 -10.68 -0.81
C SER A 247 14.42 -9.84 0.31
N VAL A 248 14.79 -8.57 0.38
CA VAL A 248 14.27 -7.64 1.39
C VAL A 248 13.61 -6.44 0.71
N PHE A 249 12.41 -6.09 1.14
CA PHE A 249 11.64 -4.99 0.60
C PHE A 249 11.10 -4.08 1.71
N TYR A 250 11.39 -2.78 1.64
CA TYR A 250 10.81 -1.76 2.51
C TYR A 250 9.91 -0.83 1.70
N GLY A 251 8.59 -1.03 1.77
CA GLY A 251 7.65 -0.26 0.97
C GLY A 251 6.20 -0.65 1.17
N THR A 252 5.31 0.06 0.49
CA THR A 252 3.89 -0.28 0.40
C THR A 252 3.54 -0.74 -1.00
N ILE A 253 2.67 -1.75 -1.09
CA ILE A 253 2.21 -2.31 -2.36
C ILE A 253 0.69 -2.23 -2.44
N TYR A 254 0.19 -1.51 -3.45
CA TYR A 254 -1.21 -1.48 -3.81
C TYR A 254 -1.40 -2.03 -5.23
N ALA A 255 -1.75 -3.30 -5.34
CA ALA A 255 -1.88 -3.99 -6.61
C ALA A 255 -3.14 -4.89 -6.59
N PRO A 256 -4.35 -4.29 -6.60
CA PRO A 256 -5.59 -5.01 -6.37
C PRO A 256 -5.82 -6.18 -7.33
N ASP A 257 -5.27 -6.14 -8.55
CA ASP A 257 -5.44 -7.19 -9.56
C ASP A 257 -4.24 -8.17 -9.64
N ALA A 258 -3.25 -8.00 -8.76
CA ALA A 258 -2.01 -8.79 -8.77
C ALA A 258 -2.01 -9.91 -7.72
N ASP A 259 -1.30 -10.97 -8.05
CA ASP A 259 -0.94 -12.06 -7.13
C ASP A 259 0.43 -11.78 -6.53
N ILE A 260 0.52 -11.82 -5.20
CA ILE A 260 1.76 -11.53 -4.48
C ILE A 260 2.22 -12.77 -3.72
N THR A 261 3.47 -13.14 -3.92
CA THR A 261 4.06 -14.34 -3.29
C THR A 261 5.38 -13.98 -2.61
N LEU A 262 5.47 -14.24 -1.31
CA LEU A 262 6.69 -14.14 -0.50
C LEU A 262 7.18 -15.55 -0.21
N ASN A 263 8.32 -15.92 -0.76
CA ASN A 263 8.89 -17.27 -0.66
C ASN A 263 10.31 -17.25 -0.12
N ASN A 264 10.73 -18.39 0.47
CA ASN A 264 12.13 -18.69 0.78
C ASN A 264 12.78 -17.60 1.65
N ALA A 265 12.15 -17.28 2.78
CA ALA A 265 12.61 -16.29 3.75
C ALA A 265 12.74 -14.86 3.19
N ALA A 266 11.91 -14.49 2.21
CA ALA A 266 11.75 -13.11 1.81
C ALA A 266 11.15 -12.28 2.96
N GLU A 267 11.62 -11.04 3.12
CA GLU A 267 11.16 -10.12 4.15
C GLU A 267 10.52 -8.89 3.51
N LEU A 268 9.31 -8.55 3.95
CA LEU A 268 8.62 -7.33 3.56
C LEU A 268 8.29 -6.50 4.80
N TYR A 269 8.68 -5.24 4.74
CA TYR A 269 8.42 -4.25 5.78
C TYR A 269 7.54 -3.14 5.18
N GLY A 270 6.30 -3.05 5.67
CA GLY A 270 5.29 -2.12 5.18
C GLY A 270 3.93 -2.78 5.12
N ALA A 271 3.20 -2.58 4.01
CA ALA A 271 1.85 -3.11 3.87
C ALA A 271 1.52 -3.53 2.44
N ILE A 272 0.66 -4.55 2.32
CA ILE A 272 0.25 -5.17 1.06
C ILE A 272 -1.26 -5.09 0.88
N ILE A 273 -1.68 -4.68 -0.32
CA ILE A 273 -3.04 -4.87 -0.85
C ILE A 273 -2.92 -5.55 -2.21
N ALA A 274 -3.51 -6.73 -2.34
CA ALA A 274 -3.38 -7.59 -3.53
C ALA A 274 -4.70 -8.31 -3.88
N ASN A 275 -4.75 -8.95 -5.04
CA ASN A 275 -5.82 -9.90 -5.34
C ASN A 275 -5.63 -11.16 -4.49
N ASN A 276 -4.51 -11.84 -4.69
CA ASN A 276 -4.11 -13.01 -3.91
C ASN A 276 -2.79 -12.72 -3.18
N THR A 277 -2.62 -13.29 -1.99
CA THR A 277 -1.35 -13.22 -1.27
C THR A 277 -0.97 -14.57 -0.70
N GLU A 278 0.26 -14.99 -0.96
CA GLU A 278 0.87 -16.20 -0.42
C GLU A 278 2.16 -15.85 0.34
N ILE A 279 2.30 -16.33 1.58
CA ILE A 279 3.49 -16.12 2.42
C ILE A 279 4.02 -17.48 2.89
N ALA A 280 5.22 -17.85 2.44
CA ALA A 280 5.85 -19.16 2.64
C ALA A 280 7.29 -19.12 3.19
#